data_AF-A0A6C0AKR5-F1
#
_entry.id   AF-A0A6C0AKR5-F1
#
_cell.length_a   1.000
_cell.length_b   1.000
_cell.length_c   1.000
_cell.angle_alpha   90.00
_cell.angle_beta   90.00
_cell.angle_gamma   90.00
#
_symmetry.space_group_name_H-M   'P 1'
#
loop_
_entity.id
_entity.type
_entity.pdbx_description
1 polymer ?
#
loop_
_entity_poly.entity_id
_entity_poly.type
_entity_poly.pdbx_seq_one_letter_code
_entity_poly.pdbx_strand_id
1 'polypeptide(L)'
;MPPRKQVQDAPVVFSLRLPVEESSPAPQEQGSTSYSDILSAVETSRVGERFNTDTMKEILTRVKSPSYGSAACFWCCSGFSWKPCVLPISYDAYENIYTCEGHFCSPECGLAYLYADTHHSDTVRWTRHCLLADMYRSLYAKKELAPAPPRSTLRLFGGPLDIEQFREYLATSDDIVSVALPPIRLHVPTMNVQGPVRDVKRYVTLSQDTVEKASKELRLRRTKPVHPTGATLDKCITQTFG
;
A
#
# COMPACT_ATOMS: atom_id res chain seq x y z
N MET A 1 50.68 -39.57 34.26
CA MET A 1 49.27 -39.30 34.61
C MET A 1 48.73 -38.29 33.60
N PRO A 2 47.73 -38.64 32.76
CA PRO A 2 47.17 -37.68 31.82
C PRO A 2 46.22 -36.70 32.56
N PRO A 3 46.07 -35.45 32.09
CA PRO A 3 45.24 -34.45 32.73
C PRO A 3 43.75 -34.80 32.59
N ARG A 4 42.99 -34.63 33.67
CA ARG A 4 41.52 -34.78 33.70
C ARG A 4 40.90 -33.75 32.74
N LYS A 5 40.14 -34.23 31.76
CA LYS A 5 39.25 -33.40 30.92
C LYS A 5 38.18 -32.77 31.81
N GLN A 6 38.05 -31.44 31.75
CA GLN A 6 36.91 -30.70 32.28
C GLN A 6 35.65 -31.11 31.52
N VAL A 7 34.60 -31.45 32.26
CA VAL A 7 33.26 -31.68 31.74
C VAL A 7 32.67 -30.31 31.41
N GLN A 8 32.06 -30.19 30.23
CA GLN A 8 31.36 -28.97 29.81
C GLN A 8 30.08 -28.81 30.63
N ASP A 9 29.90 -27.63 31.22
CA ASP A 9 28.68 -27.26 31.95
C ASP A 9 27.46 -27.43 31.04
N ALA A 10 26.43 -28.10 31.55
CA ALA A 10 25.15 -28.22 30.88
C ALA A 10 24.56 -26.82 30.61
N PRO A 11 23.83 -26.61 29.50
CA PRO A 11 23.29 -25.30 29.18
C PRO A 11 22.34 -24.83 30.29
N VAL A 12 22.55 -23.60 30.76
CA VAL A 12 21.69 -22.94 31.76
C VAL A 12 20.29 -22.81 31.17
N VAL A 13 19.39 -23.70 31.59
CA VAL A 13 17.96 -23.58 31.30
C VAL A 13 17.41 -22.50 32.22
N PHE A 14 17.20 -21.30 31.69
CA PHE A 14 16.45 -20.27 32.39
C PHE A 14 14.96 -20.65 32.39
N SER A 15 14.51 -21.31 33.47
CA SER A 15 13.08 -21.38 33.75
C SER A 15 12.63 -20.04 34.34
N LEU A 16 11.96 -19.21 33.54
CA LEU A 16 11.21 -18.07 34.04
C LEU A 16 10.10 -18.58 34.96
N ARG A 17 10.34 -18.55 36.28
CA ARG A 17 9.25 -18.60 37.26
C ARG A 17 8.57 -17.25 37.22
N LEU A 18 7.45 -17.19 36.49
CA LEU A 18 6.48 -16.11 36.63
C LEU A 18 6.03 -16.10 38.11
N PRO A 19 6.09 -14.95 38.80
CA PRO A 19 5.54 -14.85 40.14
C PRO A 19 4.05 -15.18 40.06
N VAL A 20 3.65 -16.17 40.85
CA VAL A 20 2.26 -16.49 41.12
C VAL A 20 1.76 -15.44 42.10
N GLU A 21 1.55 -14.23 41.62
CA GLU A 21 0.78 -13.21 42.33
C GLU A 21 -0.38 -12.75 41.45
N GLU A 22 -1.51 -13.40 41.71
CA GLU A 22 -2.83 -12.81 41.95
C GLU A 22 -3.04 -11.37 41.46
N SER A 23 -3.06 -11.20 40.14
CA SER A 23 -3.93 -10.20 39.52
C SER A 23 -4.62 -10.83 38.32
N SER A 24 -5.46 -11.83 38.59
CA SER A 24 -6.57 -12.08 37.68
C SER A 24 -7.38 -10.77 37.60
N PRO A 25 -7.81 -10.34 36.40
CA PRO A 25 -8.75 -9.23 36.32
C PRO A 25 -9.98 -9.62 37.14
N ALA A 26 -10.17 -8.96 38.28
CA ALA A 26 -11.37 -9.12 39.08
C ALA A 26 -12.53 -8.63 38.19
N PRO A 27 -13.56 -9.47 37.91
CA PRO A 27 -14.75 -8.97 37.26
C PRO A 27 -15.31 -7.86 38.15
N GLN A 28 -15.55 -6.70 37.54
CA GLN A 28 -16.07 -5.52 38.20
C GLN A 28 -17.25 -5.92 39.10
N GLU A 29 -17.19 -5.55 40.38
CA GLU A 29 -18.25 -5.83 41.35
C GLU A 29 -19.61 -5.40 40.75
N GLN A 30 -20.62 -6.22 41.00
CA GLN A 30 -21.97 -6.15 40.42
C GLN A 30 -22.69 -4.85 40.78
N GLY A 31 -22.27 -3.72 40.20
CA GLY A 31 -23.17 -2.64 39.86
C GLY A 31 -24.03 -3.16 38.71
N SER A 32 -25.34 -3.21 38.89
CA SER A 32 -26.29 -3.55 37.82
C SER A 32 -26.28 -2.43 36.75
N THR A 33 -25.22 -2.35 35.96
CA THR A 33 -25.27 -1.57 34.73
C THR A 33 -26.17 -2.34 33.78
N SER A 34 -27.41 -1.87 33.66
CA SER A 34 -28.38 -2.47 32.76
C SER A 34 -27.80 -2.43 31.34
N TYR A 35 -27.96 -3.53 30.61
CA TYR A 35 -27.53 -3.61 29.22
C TYR A 35 -28.15 -2.48 28.37
N SER A 36 -29.36 -2.02 28.72
CA SER A 36 -30.01 -0.86 28.11
C SER A 36 -29.24 0.44 28.31
N ASP A 37 -28.59 0.61 29.45
CA ASP A 37 -27.87 1.84 29.81
C ASP A 37 -26.53 1.89 29.09
N ILE A 38 -25.90 0.73 28.90
CA ILE A 38 -24.71 0.57 28.06
C ILE A 38 -25.06 0.83 26.59
N LEU A 39 -26.17 0.25 26.09
CA LEU A 39 -26.60 0.48 24.71
C LEU A 39 -26.98 1.95 24.45
N SER A 40 -27.68 2.58 25.38
CA SER A 40 -28.05 4.00 25.25
C SER A 40 -26.84 4.93 25.39
N ALA A 41 -25.85 4.61 26.23
CA ALA A 41 -24.58 5.33 26.29
C ALA A 41 -23.78 5.20 24.98
N VAL A 42 -23.77 4.00 24.37
CA VAL A 42 -23.15 3.76 23.05
C VAL A 42 -23.92 4.49 21.94
N GLU A 43 -25.25 4.48 21.97
CA GLU A 43 -26.08 5.21 20.99
C GLU A 43 -25.97 6.73 21.12
N THR A 44 -25.85 7.27 22.34
CA THR A 44 -25.65 8.71 22.54
C THR A 44 -24.24 9.16 22.17
N SER A 45 -23.22 8.33 22.36
CA SER A 45 -21.88 8.58 21.82
C SER A 45 -21.83 8.47 20.28
N ARG A 46 -22.67 7.64 19.68
CA ARG A 46 -22.86 7.57 18.20
C ARG A 46 -23.49 8.82 17.59
N VAL A 47 -24.29 9.57 18.35
CA VAL A 47 -25.13 10.68 17.85
C VAL A 47 -24.74 12.04 18.45
N GLY A 48 -23.62 12.12 19.19
CA GLY A 48 -23.14 13.37 19.74
C GLY A 48 -22.93 14.41 18.63
N GLU A 49 -23.74 15.48 18.63
CA GLU A 49 -23.50 16.66 17.80
C GLU A 49 -22.14 17.24 18.19
N ARG A 50 -21.09 16.83 17.46
CA ARG A 50 -19.70 17.23 17.69
C ARG A 50 -19.51 18.75 17.71
N PHE A 51 -20.40 19.47 17.02
CA PHE A 51 -20.34 20.93 16.90
C PHE A 51 -21.56 21.57 17.53
N ASN A 52 -21.33 22.64 18.29
CA ASN A 52 -22.42 23.46 18.81
C ASN A 52 -23.22 24.05 17.63
N THR A 53 -24.54 23.83 17.65
CA THR A 53 -25.42 24.24 16.55
C THR A 53 -25.48 25.76 16.37
N ASP A 54 -25.28 26.54 17.44
CA ASP A 54 -25.38 27.99 17.39
C ASP A 54 -24.15 28.64 16.76
N THR A 55 -22.95 28.16 17.10
CA THR A 55 -21.71 28.61 16.44
C THR A 55 -21.69 28.22 14.97
N MET A 56 -22.19 27.03 14.62
CA MET A 56 -22.32 26.60 13.22
C MET A 56 -23.31 27.48 12.44
N LYS A 57 -24.43 27.89 13.04
CA LYS A 57 -25.36 28.84 12.39
C LYS A 57 -24.66 30.18 12.14
N GLU A 58 -23.91 30.70 13.10
CA GLU A 58 -23.20 31.97 12.97
C GLU A 58 -22.14 31.94 11.86
N ILE A 59 -21.43 30.84 11.70
CA ILE A 59 -20.46 30.69 10.61
C ILE A 59 -21.17 30.66 9.26
N LEU A 60 -22.25 29.88 9.16
CA LEU A 60 -22.97 29.66 7.90
C LEU A 60 -23.74 30.89 7.41
N THR A 61 -24.04 31.89 8.25
CA THR A 61 -24.66 33.15 7.77
C THR A 61 -23.73 33.96 6.88
N ARG A 62 -22.41 33.80 7.05
CA ARG A 62 -21.37 34.51 6.28
C ARG A 62 -20.91 33.73 5.06
N VAL A 63 -21.62 32.66 4.68
CA VAL A 63 -21.20 31.73 3.63
C VAL A 63 -22.16 31.75 2.45
N LYS A 64 -21.61 31.94 1.25
CA LYS A 64 -22.25 31.61 -0.03
C LYS A 64 -21.73 30.27 -0.52
N SER A 65 -22.59 29.26 -0.58
CA SER A 65 -22.25 27.95 -1.13
C SER A 65 -23.41 27.36 -1.95
N PRO A 66 -23.13 26.53 -2.97
CA PRO A 66 -24.16 25.76 -3.64
C PRO A 66 -24.79 24.76 -2.67
N SER A 67 -26.12 24.67 -2.67
CA SER A 67 -26.83 23.70 -1.82
C SER A 67 -26.72 22.31 -2.43
N TYR A 68 -25.97 21.44 -1.77
CA TYR A 68 -26.02 20.01 -2.00
C TYR A 68 -27.10 19.43 -1.07
N GLY A 69 -28.08 18.72 -1.64
CA GLY A 69 -29.21 18.15 -0.89
C GLY A 69 -28.80 17.02 0.07
N SER A 70 -29.40 15.84 -0.08
CA SER A 70 -29.04 14.64 0.71
C SER A 70 -27.76 13.97 0.17
N ALA A 71 -26.72 14.76 -0.12
CA ALA A 71 -25.45 14.23 -0.60
C ALA A 71 -24.66 13.59 0.57
N ALA A 72 -23.80 12.62 0.24
CA ALA A 72 -22.83 12.10 1.21
C ALA A 72 -21.64 13.06 1.33
N CYS A 73 -20.85 12.91 2.40
CA CYS A 73 -19.60 13.64 2.56
C CYS A 73 -18.63 13.36 1.41
N PHE A 74 -18.04 14.41 0.83
CA PHE A 74 -17.13 14.27 -0.31
C PHE A 74 -15.81 13.56 0.01
N TRP A 75 -15.43 13.48 1.29
CA TRP A 75 -14.23 12.78 1.73
C TRP A 75 -14.51 11.36 2.21
N CYS A 76 -15.31 11.21 3.27
CA CYS A 76 -15.55 9.91 3.91
C CYS A 76 -16.70 9.11 3.26
N CYS A 77 -17.36 9.65 2.23
CA CYS A 77 -18.42 9.00 1.46
C CYS A 77 -19.58 8.43 2.29
N SER A 78 -19.78 8.96 3.50
CA SER A 78 -20.85 8.55 4.42
C SER A 78 -21.92 9.62 4.52
N GLY A 79 -23.16 9.20 4.76
CA GLY A 79 -24.26 10.09 5.13
C GLY A 79 -24.10 10.63 6.56
N PHE A 80 -24.63 11.82 6.81
CA PHE A 80 -24.68 12.44 8.13
C PHE A 80 -25.97 13.24 8.28
N SER A 81 -26.41 13.42 9.53
CA SER A 81 -27.71 14.04 9.85
C SER A 81 -27.63 15.53 10.18
N TRP A 82 -26.45 16.04 10.52
CA TRP A 82 -26.23 17.44 10.92
C TRP A 82 -25.90 18.34 9.72
N LYS A 83 -25.78 19.65 9.98
CA LYS A 83 -25.47 20.63 8.93
C LYS A 83 -24.08 20.41 8.34
N PRO A 84 -23.93 20.41 7.01
CA PRO A 84 -22.65 20.21 6.36
C PRO A 84 -21.67 21.35 6.64
N CYS A 85 -20.40 20.99 6.79
CA CYS A 85 -19.27 21.90 6.72
C CYS A 85 -18.91 22.18 5.25
N VAL A 86 -18.34 23.35 5.00
CA VAL A 86 -17.98 23.85 3.67
C VAL A 86 -16.49 24.21 3.61
N LEU A 87 -15.92 24.18 2.42
CA LEU A 87 -14.52 24.54 2.15
C LEU A 87 -14.47 25.92 1.47
N PRO A 88 -13.84 26.94 2.07
CA PRO A 88 -13.73 28.26 1.46
C PRO A 88 -12.78 28.27 0.25
N ILE A 89 -13.21 28.94 -0.82
CA ILE A 89 -12.45 29.20 -2.04
C ILE A 89 -11.83 30.59 -1.98
N SER A 90 -12.64 31.60 -1.66
CA SER A 90 -12.22 33.00 -1.53
C SER A 90 -13.02 33.72 -0.46
N TYR A 91 -12.47 34.82 0.02
CA TYR A 91 -13.09 35.68 1.02
C TYR A 91 -13.22 37.10 0.46
N ASP A 92 -14.42 37.66 0.50
CA ASP A 92 -14.67 39.05 0.17
C ASP A 92 -14.67 39.91 1.44
N ALA A 93 -13.66 40.76 1.58
CA ALA A 93 -13.50 41.63 2.74
C ALA A 93 -14.52 42.78 2.79
N TYR A 94 -15.14 43.16 1.67
CA TYR A 94 -16.11 44.25 1.64
C TYR A 94 -17.48 43.79 2.14
N GLU A 95 -17.94 42.63 1.67
CA GLU A 95 -19.22 42.04 2.10
C GLU A 95 -19.08 41.21 3.38
N ASN A 96 -17.86 40.85 3.79
CA ASN A 96 -17.57 39.91 4.88
C ASN A 96 -18.26 38.55 4.64
N ILE A 97 -18.14 38.05 3.39
CA ILE A 97 -18.74 36.81 2.93
C ILE A 97 -17.66 35.88 2.37
N TYR A 98 -17.73 34.61 2.76
CA TYR A 98 -16.93 33.53 2.21
C TYR A 98 -17.66 32.89 1.03
N THR A 99 -16.98 32.74 -0.10
CA THR A 99 -17.44 31.84 -1.15
C THR A 99 -16.89 30.46 -0.89
N CYS A 100 -17.76 29.47 -0.77
CA CYS A 100 -17.39 28.12 -0.36
C CYS A 100 -17.96 27.07 -1.30
N GLU A 101 -17.29 25.92 -1.34
CA GLU A 101 -17.72 24.72 -2.05
C GLU A 101 -17.69 23.49 -1.16
N GLY A 102 -18.33 22.42 -1.63
CA GLY A 102 -18.26 21.12 -1.01
C GLY A 102 -19.35 20.81 0.02
N HIS A 103 -19.43 19.53 0.36
CA HIS A 103 -20.36 18.98 1.34
C HIS A 103 -19.60 18.03 2.25
N PHE A 104 -19.24 18.48 3.45
CA PHE A 104 -18.39 17.73 4.38
C PHE A 104 -19.06 17.49 5.72
N CYS A 105 -18.79 16.34 6.33
CA CYS A 105 -19.29 16.04 7.68
C CYS A 105 -18.53 16.79 8.79
N SER A 106 -17.29 17.21 8.53
CA SER A 106 -16.43 17.97 9.46
C SER A 106 -15.43 18.82 8.67
N PRO A 107 -14.88 19.90 9.25
CA PRO A 107 -13.89 20.72 8.55
C PRO A 107 -12.58 19.96 8.32
N GLU A 108 -12.24 18.96 9.15
CA GLU A 108 -11.13 18.04 8.85
C GLU A 108 -11.32 17.21 7.59
N CYS A 109 -12.55 16.80 7.27
CA CYS A 109 -12.84 16.14 6.00
C CYS A 109 -12.66 17.10 4.82
N GLY A 110 -13.05 18.36 4.98
CA GLY A 110 -12.81 19.41 3.99
C GLY A 110 -11.31 19.69 3.79
N LEU A 111 -10.54 19.67 4.88
CA LEU A 111 -9.10 19.86 4.83
C LEU A 111 -8.38 18.70 4.12
N ALA A 112 -8.75 17.46 4.44
CA ALA A 112 -8.19 16.30 3.77
C ALA A 112 -8.53 16.27 2.27
N TYR A 113 -9.75 16.69 1.90
CA TYR A 113 -10.16 16.85 0.51
C TYR A 113 -9.31 17.89 -0.22
N LEU A 114 -9.03 19.03 0.42
CA LEU A 114 -8.16 20.09 -0.14
C LEU A 114 -6.75 19.59 -0.44
N TYR A 115 -6.16 18.79 0.46
CA TYR A 115 -4.81 18.25 0.27
C TYR A 115 -4.75 17.04 -0.66
N ALA A 116 -5.85 16.30 -0.80
CA ALA A 116 -5.93 15.21 -1.76
C ALA A 116 -6.01 15.72 -3.21
N ASP A 117 -6.48 16.94 -3.42
CA ASP A 117 -6.57 17.52 -4.76
C ASP A 117 -5.18 17.93 -5.29
N THR A 118 -4.73 17.20 -6.31
CA THR A 118 -3.43 17.41 -6.95
C THR A 118 -3.46 18.58 -7.94
N HIS A 119 -4.64 19.03 -8.38
CA HIS A 119 -4.77 20.09 -9.40
C HIS A 119 -4.42 21.48 -8.89
N HIS A 120 -4.54 21.72 -7.59
CA HIS A 120 -4.25 23.03 -6.99
C HIS A 120 -2.75 23.27 -6.85
N SER A 121 -2.30 24.51 -7.05
CA SER A 121 -0.94 24.90 -6.65
C SER A 121 -0.81 24.98 -5.12
N ASP A 122 0.40 24.82 -4.58
CA ASP A 122 0.65 24.90 -3.13
C ASP A 122 0.21 26.22 -2.51
N THR A 123 0.39 27.34 -3.23
CA THR A 123 -0.07 28.65 -2.78
C THR A 123 -1.59 28.67 -2.58
N VAL A 124 -2.35 28.17 -3.55
CA VAL A 124 -3.81 28.13 -3.47
C VAL A 124 -4.27 27.18 -2.35
N ARG A 125 -3.62 26.03 -2.19
CA ARG A 125 -3.91 25.11 -1.07
C ARG A 125 -3.68 25.81 0.28
N TRP A 126 -2.55 26.49 0.44
CA TRP A 126 -2.22 27.21 1.66
C TRP A 126 -3.21 28.33 1.95
N THR A 127 -3.58 29.15 0.94
CA THR A 127 -4.58 30.21 1.12
C THR A 127 -5.92 29.64 1.58
N ARG A 128 -6.43 28.58 0.92
CA ARG A 128 -7.70 27.95 1.29
C ARG A 128 -7.63 27.31 2.69
N HIS A 129 -6.51 26.69 3.05
CA HIS A 129 -6.25 26.18 4.40
C HIS A 129 -6.38 27.32 5.44
N CYS A 130 -5.70 28.45 5.23
CA CYS A 130 -5.76 29.59 6.13
C CYS A 130 -7.18 30.14 6.27
N LEU A 131 -7.92 30.27 5.16
CA LEU A 131 -9.32 30.72 5.18
C LEU A 131 -10.22 29.76 5.97
N LEU A 132 -10.01 28.45 5.80
CA LEU A 132 -10.80 27.44 6.51
C LEU A 132 -10.48 27.47 8.02
N ALA A 133 -9.21 27.59 8.39
CA ALA A 133 -8.79 27.72 9.79
C ALA A 133 -9.34 29.02 10.43
N ASP A 134 -9.41 30.12 9.69
CA ASP A 134 -10.00 31.37 10.15
C ASP A 134 -11.51 31.25 10.38
N MET A 135 -12.22 30.70 9.40
CA MET A 135 -13.68 30.52 9.44
C MET A 135 -14.14 29.61 10.59
N TYR A 136 -13.39 28.55 10.88
CA TYR A 136 -13.71 27.58 11.93
C TYR A 136 -12.98 27.82 13.27
N ARG A 137 -12.29 28.97 13.43
CA ARG A 137 -11.52 29.27 14.66
C ARG A 137 -12.36 29.19 15.94
N SER A 138 -13.63 29.58 15.87
CA SER A 138 -14.55 29.54 17.04
C SER A 138 -14.89 28.11 17.49
N LEU A 139 -14.87 27.13 16.58
CA LEU A 139 -15.09 25.72 16.89
C LEU A 139 -13.83 25.04 17.43
N TYR A 140 -12.66 25.46 16.94
CA TYR A 140 -11.36 24.85 17.19
C TYR A 140 -10.49 25.72 18.12
N ALA A 141 -11.06 26.21 19.21
CA ALA A 141 -10.33 27.09 20.14
C ALA A 141 -9.22 26.37 20.93
N LYS A 142 -9.38 25.06 21.17
CA LYS A 142 -8.47 24.24 21.99
C LYS A 142 -7.62 23.25 21.20
N LYS A 143 -7.94 23.06 19.92
CA LYS A 143 -7.39 22.00 19.06
C LYS A 143 -6.97 22.62 17.73
N GLU A 144 -5.82 22.21 17.22
CA GLU A 144 -5.41 22.60 15.88
C GLU A 144 -6.16 21.76 14.83
N LEU A 145 -6.48 22.38 13.71
CA LEU A 145 -7.16 21.70 12.63
C LEU A 145 -6.17 20.82 11.85
N ALA A 146 -6.28 19.50 12.03
CA ALA A 146 -5.45 18.51 11.32
C ALA A 146 -6.20 17.95 10.10
N PRO A 147 -5.57 17.41 9.05
CA PRO A 147 -6.32 16.74 7.99
C PRO A 147 -6.93 15.41 8.49
N ALA A 148 -8.15 15.09 8.04
CA ALA A 148 -8.73 13.79 8.32
C ALA A 148 -7.89 12.62 7.74
N PRO A 149 -7.91 11.43 8.36
CA PRO A 149 -7.26 10.26 7.82
C PRO A 149 -7.73 9.95 6.39
N PRO A 150 -6.88 9.31 5.57
CA PRO A 150 -7.24 8.95 4.21
C PRO A 150 -8.43 8.00 4.20
N ARG A 151 -9.34 8.16 3.22
CA ARG A 151 -10.56 7.35 3.10
C ARG A 151 -10.31 5.84 3.11
N SER A 152 -9.12 5.39 2.71
CA SER A 152 -8.70 3.98 2.77
C SER A 152 -8.70 3.38 4.18
N THR A 153 -8.75 4.18 5.24
CA THR A 153 -8.88 3.69 6.63
C THR A 153 -10.28 3.19 6.95
N LEU A 154 -11.30 3.61 6.19
CA LEU A 154 -12.68 3.20 6.40
C LEU A 154 -12.91 1.77 5.89
N ARG A 155 -13.73 1.00 6.60
CA ARG A 155 -14.17 -0.35 6.19
C ARG A 155 -14.80 -0.39 4.81
N LEU A 156 -15.47 0.69 4.40
CA LEU A 156 -16.03 0.83 3.04
C LEU A 156 -14.97 0.65 1.93
N PHE A 157 -13.73 1.04 2.21
CA PHE A 157 -12.60 0.94 1.29
C PHE A 157 -11.64 -0.21 1.65
N GLY A 158 -12.02 -1.08 2.59
CA GLY A 158 -11.19 -2.19 3.06
C GLY A 158 -10.26 -1.86 4.23
N GLY A 159 -10.44 -0.71 4.88
CA GLY A 159 -9.68 -0.33 6.08
C GLY A 159 -10.23 -0.92 7.38
N PRO A 160 -9.55 -0.69 8.52
CA PRO A 160 -9.92 -1.26 9.81
C PRO A 160 -11.03 -0.51 10.56
N LEU A 161 -11.25 0.77 10.26
CA LEU A 161 -12.14 1.64 11.05
C LEU A 161 -13.55 1.70 10.48
N ASP A 162 -14.55 1.57 11.34
CA ASP A 162 -15.93 1.90 10.97
C ASP A 162 -16.14 3.42 10.91
N ILE A 163 -17.24 3.87 10.30
CA ILE A 163 -17.52 5.30 10.14
C ILE A 163 -17.68 6.04 11.49
N GLU A 164 -18.27 5.38 12.48
CA GLU A 164 -18.45 5.93 13.82
C GLU A 164 -17.08 6.12 14.50
N GLN A 165 -16.26 5.07 14.47
CA GLN A 165 -14.89 5.09 15.00
C GLN A 165 -14.02 6.13 14.30
N PHE A 166 -14.19 6.32 12.99
CA PHE A 166 -13.49 7.35 12.22
C PHE A 166 -13.84 8.76 12.72
N ARG A 167 -15.13 9.02 12.99
CA ARG A 167 -15.59 10.33 13.47
C ARG A 167 -15.17 10.58 14.92
N GLU A 168 -15.18 9.55 15.76
CA GLU A 168 -14.66 9.59 17.12
C GLU A 168 -13.16 9.86 17.13
N TYR A 169 -12.39 9.18 16.28
CA TYR A 169 -10.96 9.41 16.11
C TYR A 169 -10.65 10.87 15.76
N LEU A 170 -11.40 11.46 14.83
CA LEU A 170 -11.27 12.87 14.48
C LEU A 170 -11.60 13.83 15.64
N ALA A 171 -12.52 13.45 16.53
CA ALA A 171 -12.87 14.25 17.68
C ALA A 171 -11.77 14.21 18.76
N THR A 172 -11.24 13.02 19.03
CA THR A 172 -10.35 12.77 20.17
C THR A 172 -8.89 13.06 19.87
N SER A 173 -8.42 12.79 18.65
CA SER A 173 -6.99 12.80 18.31
C SER A 173 -6.63 13.81 17.24
N ASP A 174 -5.43 14.35 17.34
CA ASP A 174 -4.87 15.36 16.42
C ASP A 174 -3.79 14.76 15.51
N ASP A 175 -3.56 13.45 15.64
CA ASP A 175 -2.47 12.75 14.98
C ASP A 175 -2.75 12.57 13.47
N ILE A 176 -1.72 12.85 12.66
CA ILE A 176 -1.79 12.69 11.21
C ILE A 176 -1.57 11.21 10.87
N VAL A 177 -2.61 10.56 10.33
CA VAL A 177 -2.53 9.17 9.90
C VAL A 177 -2.03 9.08 8.46
N SER A 178 -0.82 8.53 8.29
CA SER A 178 -0.31 8.14 6.97
C SER A 178 -0.63 6.67 6.70
N VAL A 179 -1.25 6.38 5.55
CA VAL A 179 -1.52 5.01 5.12
C VAL A 179 -0.52 4.62 4.03
N ALA A 180 0.36 3.67 4.36
CA ALA A 180 1.21 3.01 3.38
C ALA A 180 0.44 1.83 2.78
N LEU A 181 0.08 1.94 1.51
CA LEU A 181 -0.43 0.79 0.76
C LEU A 181 0.71 -0.22 0.56
N PRO A 182 0.47 -1.53 0.74
CA PRO A 182 1.48 -2.53 0.43
C PRO A 182 1.87 -2.40 -1.06
N PRO A 183 3.15 -2.59 -1.41
CA PRO A 183 3.59 -2.50 -2.81
C PRO A 183 2.81 -3.51 -3.65
N ILE A 184 2.18 -3.05 -4.74
CA ILE A 184 1.49 -3.91 -5.69
C ILE A 184 2.52 -4.88 -6.28
N ARG A 185 2.52 -6.14 -5.83
CA ARG A 185 3.40 -7.17 -6.37
C ARG A 185 2.81 -7.67 -7.68
N LEU A 186 3.30 -7.15 -8.81
CA LEU A 186 3.06 -7.70 -10.13
C LEU A 186 3.63 -9.12 -10.21
N HIS A 187 2.80 -10.14 -10.01
CA HIS A 187 3.16 -11.51 -10.35
C HIS A 187 2.98 -11.70 -11.87
N VAL A 188 4.08 -11.52 -12.60
CA VAL A 188 4.12 -11.94 -14.01
C VAL A 188 4.08 -13.48 -14.03
N PRO A 189 3.10 -14.12 -14.69
CA PRO A 189 3.09 -15.56 -14.83
C PRO A 189 4.29 -15.97 -15.69
N THR A 190 5.18 -16.80 -15.13
CA THR A 190 6.25 -17.42 -15.90
C THR A 190 5.81 -18.82 -16.32
N MET A 191 5.83 -19.08 -17.62
CA MET A 191 5.53 -20.40 -18.17
C MET A 191 6.85 -21.16 -18.36
N ASN A 192 7.08 -22.17 -17.52
CA ASN A 192 8.23 -23.05 -17.67
C ASN A 192 7.81 -24.27 -18.48
N VAL A 193 8.00 -24.23 -19.80
CA VAL A 193 7.79 -25.41 -20.64
C VAL A 193 9.00 -26.31 -20.46
N GLN A 194 8.91 -27.29 -19.57
CA GLN A 194 9.78 -28.46 -19.68
C GLN A 194 9.37 -29.15 -20.99
N GLY A 195 10.14 -28.91 -22.06
CA GLY A 195 9.95 -29.62 -23.31
C GLY A 195 10.00 -31.13 -23.06
N PRO A 196 9.26 -31.94 -23.84
CA PRO A 196 9.34 -33.39 -23.70
C PRO A 196 10.80 -33.79 -23.86
N VAL A 197 11.31 -34.58 -22.90
CA VAL A 197 12.65 -35.20 -22.96
C VAL A 197 12.70 -35.99 -24.26
N ARG A 198 13.20 -35.39 -25.34
CA ARG A 198 13.49 -36.10 -26.57
C ARG A 198 14.64 -37.02 -26.22
N ASP A 199 14.32 -38.31 -26.11
CA ASP A 199 15.28 -39.39 -26.04
C ASP A 199 16.45 -39.09 -26.98
N VAL A 200 17.64 -38.95 -26.38
CA VAL A 200 18.89 -38.80 -27.11
C VAL A 200 19.08 -40.07 -27.91
N LYS A 201 18.76 -39.95 -29.20
CA LYS A 201 18.81 -40.92 -30.30
C LYS A 201 19.59 -42.21 -30.02
N ARG A 202 18.84 -43.31 -30.06
CA ARG A 202 19.23 -44.66 -30.54
C ARG A 202 20.53 -44.65 -31.34
N TYR A 203 21.55 -45.32 -30.81
CA TYR A 203 22.70 -45.77 -31.57
C TYR A 203 22.22 -46.63 -32.75
N VAL A 204 22.51 -46.20 -33.99
CA VAL A 204 22.23 -46.98 -35.20
C VAL A 204 23.53 -47.68 -35.57
N THR A 205 23.57 -49.01 -35.45
CA THR A 205 24.71 -49.81 -35.87
C THR A 205 24.83 -49.80 -37.39
N LEU A 206 25.91 -49.22 -37.92
CA LEU A 206 26.26 -49.31 -39.34
C LEU A 206 26.81 -50.72 -39.64
N SER A 207 26.27 -51.40 -40.65
CA SER A 207 26.79 -52.69 -41.11
C SER A 207 28.13 -52.50 -41.84
N GLN A 208 29.04 -53.47 -41.74
CA GLN A 208 30.36 -53.41 -42.40
C GLN A 208 30.24 -53.15 -43.91
N ASP A 209 29.23 -53.70 -44.58
CA ASP A 209 28.96 -53.46 -46.00
C ASP A 209 28.72 -51.98 -46.34
N THR A 210 28.05 -51.24 -45.46
CA THR A 210 27.80 -49.79 -45.65
C THR A 210 29.09 -48.99 -45.47
N VAL A 211 29.95 -49.40 -44.53
CA VAL A 211 31.26 -48.78 -44.29
C VAL A 211 32.20 -49.03 -45.47
N GLU A 212 32.23 -50.25 -46.01
CA GLU A 212 33.08 -50.61 -47.15
C GLU A 212 32.69 -49.87 -48.43
N LYS A 213 31.38 -49.77 -48.72
CA LYS A 213 30.88 -48.98 -49.87
C LYS A 213 31.25 -47.50 -49.73
N ALA A 214 31.00 -46.91 -48.56
CA ALA A 214 31.36 -45.51 -48.29
C ALA A 214 32.88 -45.27 -48.43
N SER A 215 33.72 -46.22 -47.98
CA SER A 215 35.18 -46.10 -48.08
C SER A 215 35.72 -46.12 -49.52
N LYS A 216 35.02 -46.81 -50.44
CA LYS A 216 35.39 -46.86 -51.87
C LYS A 216 34.90 -45.64 -52.63
N GLU A 217 33.68 -45.17 -52.37
CA GLU A 217 33.05 -44.09 -53.13
C GLU A 217 33.48 -42.69 -52.66
N LEU A 218 33.73 -42.52 -51.37
CA LEU A 218 34.04 -41.21 -50.78
C LEU A 218 35.54 -40.91 -50.69
N ARG A 219 36.40 -41.84 -51.13
CA ARG A 219 37.85 -41.58 -51.20
C ARG A 219 38.15 -40.74 -52.43
N LEU A 220 38.39 -39.45 -52.22
CA LEU A 220 38.80 -38.49 -53.25
C LEU A 220 39.99 -39.03 -54.06
N ARG A 221 39.75 -39.48 -55.29
CA ARG A 221 40.77 -39.84 -56.29
C ARG A 221 40.85 -38.74 -57.34
N ARG A 222 42.04 -38.17 -57.57
CA ARG A 222 42.27 -37.28 -58.73
C ARG A 222 42.34 -38.13 -60.01
N THR A 223 41.52 -37.79 -61.01
CA THR A 223 41.45 -38.49 -62.31
C THR A 223 42.39 -37.91 -63.37
N LYS A 224 43.10 -36.80 -63.11
CA LYS A 224 44.04 -36.18 -64.03
C LYS A 224 45.43 -36.03 -63.39
N PRO A 225 46.53 -36.29 -64.11
CA PRO A 225 47.89 -36.13 -63.59
C PRO A 225 48.22 -34.64 -63.36
N VAL A 226 48.92 -34.35 -62.26
CA VAL A 226 49.29 -32.99 -61.85
C VAL A 226 50.30 -32.41 -62.86
N HIS A 227 50.07 -31.18 -63.31
CA HIS A 227 50.97 -30.49 -64.24
C HIS A 227 52.41 -30.42 -63.69
N PRO A 228 53.42 -30.93 -64.40
CA PRO A 228 54.77 -31.13 -63.85
C PRO A 228 55.56 -29.83 -63.66
N THR A 229 55.19 -28.77 -64.38
CA THR A 229 56.01 -27.56 -64.60
C THR A 229 55.71 -26.39 -63.66
N GLY A 230 54.79 -26.53 -62.72
CA GLY A 230 54.56 -25.57 -61.64
C GLY A 230 55.00 -26.12 -60.28
N ALA A 231 55.54 -25.26 -59.42
CA ALA A 231 55.74 -25.58 -58.01
C ALA A 231 54.37 -25.57 -57.30
N THR A 232 53.62 -26.67 -57.44
CA THR A 232 52.39 -26.88 -56.69
C THR A 232 52.72 -27.21 -55.23
N LEU A 233 51.92 -26.70 -54.29
CA LEU A 233 52.06 -26.93 -52.84
C LEU A 233 52.28 -28.40 -52.46
N ASP A 234 51.76 -29.36 -53.24
CA ASP A 234 52.00 -30.81 -53.07
C ASP A 234 53.50 -31.20 -53.10
N LYS A 235 54.37 -30.48 -53.86
CA LYS A 235 55.83 -30.68 -53.86
C LYS A 235 56.51 -30.10 -52.60
N CYS A 236 55.90 -29.09 -51.98
CA CYS A 236 56.41 -28.45 -50.77
C CYS A 236 56.04 -29.23 -49.49
N ILE A 237 55.01 -30.07 -49.56
CA ILE A 237 54.54 -30.88 -48.43
C ILE A 237 55.37 -32.17 -48.26
N THR A 238 56.16 -32.55 -49.26
CA THR A 238 57.18 -33.61 -49.13
C THR A 238 58.55 -33.03 -48.80
N GLN A 239 58.72 -32.47 -47.60
CA GLN A 239 60.04 -32.37 -46.97
C GLN A 239 60.05 -33.26 -45.72
N THR A 240 60.50 -34.50 -45.95
CA THR A 240 61.45 -35.25 -45.12
C THR A 240 61.41 -34.99 -43.62
N PHE A 241 60.63 -35.80 -42.89
CA PHE A 241 61.07 -36.25 -41.57
C PHE A 241 62.13 -37.34 -41.80
N GLY A 242 63.39 -36.94 -41.79
CA GLY A 242 64.56 -37.78 -41.60
C GLY A 242 65.26 -37.34 -40.33
#